data_AF-A0A521Q4E0-F1
#
_entry.id   AF-A0A521Q4E0-F1
#
_cell.length_a   1.000
_cell.length_b   1.000
_cell.length_c   1.000
_cell.angle_alpha   90.00
_cell.angle_beta   90.00
_cell.angle_gamma   90.00
#
_symmetry.space_group_name_H-M   'P 1'
#
loop_
_entity.id
_entity.type
_entity.pdbx_description
1 polymer ?
#
loop_
_entity_poly.entity_id
_entity_poly.type
_entity_poly.pdbx_seq_one_letter_code
_entity_poly.pdbx_strand_id
1 'polypeptide(L)'
;MTEQTLTGNRWLSSFAPVTIIIIAALVAAGLAVASTMLALSGSWLGVVFDRIYGGAGVRVEQVMDNSPVAGILRDGDIITAFVTPSHGRVDVPAIATLEDPDQLGSYAEYNAFFALQQAVWEAISSPSFTAILSDGRSVKLTSADFPGPAVLPAAFWWLLLFGGASFLLGVSVWSMRSQDPVTRMLAISGTGFMVGAYCCAIYIAREIAMPAKLFFGLASANHLGIMVFAYAAILFLWFYPQRLGKGPAAWIFLSGVAAIWLNETLQWLSWPVHTFYAHFVVAYFLLVLFSIMQWRKLSAVPRERAMLRWLLSTMLLSLGFAIALFYAPIILAGKPIASTVLTFGSIFVFYLGLVIGTIRYRQFDMQHWWITAWQWLIFILIVLAADALFFYFMHLADAVSSGLAIGVGCIYLLARRWFWGRYSGNSSRALDHALPHLVDALMLQQKSIAPDQQWRQTIERVFNPLTVKAIPDRRDMATIARGGLALQLPSLDGLEAMELFCCDRGKRLFISTDVRLADQLLELMRYSRDIIVAREQGIVDPNFQTVN
;
A
#
# COMPACT_ATOMS: atom_id res chain seq x y z
N MET A 1 -0.20 12.21 45.20
CA MET A 1 -1.53 12.44 44.62
C MET A 1 -1.32 12.97 43.20
N THR A 2 -1.04 12.10 42.24
CA THR A 2 -1.98 11.50 41.27
C THR A 2 -2.53 12.51 40.27
N GLU A 3 -1.77 12.71 39.19
CA GLU A 3 -2.32 13.01 37.86
C GLU A 3 -1.88 11.88 36.92
N GLN A 4 -2.64 10.80 36.97
CA GLN A 4 -2.72 9.81 35.89
C GLN A 4 -3.56 10.44 34.77
N THR A 5 -2.93 10.78 33.65
CA THR A 5 -3.68 10.99 32.40
C THR A 5 -2.90 10.46 31.20
N LEU A 6 -3.44 9.35 30.67
CA LEU A 6 -3.47 8.97 29.25
C LEU A 6 -2.19 8.36 28.64
N THR A 7 -1.86 7.17 29.13
CA THR A 7 -1.12 6.14 28.37
C THR A 7 -1.97 5.62 27.21
N GLY A 8 -1.96 6.32 26.08
CA GLY A 8 -2.51 5.83 24.81
C GLY A 8 -1.52 4.91 24.09
N ASN A 9 -1.85 3.61 24.01
CA ASN A 9 -1.31 2.57 23.12
C ASN A 9 0.21 2.55 22.87
N ARG A 10 0.97 1.96 23.80
CA ARG A 10 2.40 1.61 23.64
C ARG A 10 2.67 0.26 22.93
N TRP A 11 1.65 -0.54 22.65
CA TRP A 11 1.85 -1.91 22.12
C TRP A 11 2.31 -1.97 20.66
N LEU A 12 1.91 -1.01 19.81
CA LEU A 12 2.31 -0.99 18.39
C LEU A 12 3.63 -0.23 18.15
N SER A 13 4.07 0.61 19.09
CA SER A 13 5.32 1.38 18.99
C SER A 13 6.59 0.61 19.35
N SER A 14 6.46 -0.61 19.88
CA SER A 14 7.61 -1.48 20.22
C SER A 14 8.06 -2.38 19.08
N PHE A 15 7.25 -2.51 18.01
CA PHE A 15 7.59 -3.33 16.86
C PHE A 15 8.46 -2.57 15.87
N ALA A 16 9.44 -3.26 15.27
CA ALA A 16 10.19 -2.72 14.16
C ALA A 16 9.23 -2.38 13.00
N PRO A 17 9.43 -1.27 12.26
CA PRO A 17 8.57 -0.87 11.16
C PRO A 17 8.35 -1.96 10.10
N VAL A 18 9.35 -2.80 9.88
CA VAL A 18 9.30 -3.95 8.96
C VAL A 18 8.27 -4.99 9.44
N THR A 19 8.22 -5.28 10.74
CA THR A 19 7.24 -6.21 11.32
C THR A 19 5.81 -5.71 11.10
N ILE A 20 5.57 -4.41 11.26
CA ILE A 20 4.25 -3.81 11.01
C ILE A 20 3.84 -3.96 9.53
N ILE A 21 4.78 -3.75 8.60
CA ILE A 21 4.52 -3.90 7.16
C ILE A 21 4.23 -5.36 6.80
N ILE A 22 4.96 -6.32 7.37
CA ILE A 22 4.72 -7.76 7.15
C ILE A 22 3.35 -8.16 7.69
N ILE A 23 2.99 -7.74 8.91
CA ILE A 23 1.67 -8.01 9.48
C ILE A 23 0.58 -7.40 8.59
N ALA A 24 0.76 -6.17 8.12
CA ALA A 24 -0.18 -5.53 7.20
C ALA A 24 -0.32 -6.32 5.89
N ALA A 25 0.79 -6.80 5.30
CA ALA A 25 0.77 -7.63 4.11
C ALA A 25 0.02 -8.96 4.34
N LEU A 26 0.24 -9.61 5.48
CA LEU A 26 -0.49 -10.83 5.84
C LEU A 26 -1.98 -10.56 6.04
N VAL A 27 -2.37 -9.44 6.66
CA VAL A 27 -3.78 -9.03 6.80
C VAL A 27 -4.40 -8.77 5.43
N ALA A 28 -3.73 -8.00 4.56
CA ALA A 28 -4.22 -7.70 3.22
C ALA A 28 -4.37 -8.96 2.36
N ALA A 29 -3.42 -9.88 2.45
CA ALA A 29 -3.45 -11.17 1.75
C ALA A 29 -4.55 -12.09 2.33
N GLY A 30 -4.66 -12.19 3.65
CA GLY A 30 -5.70 -12.99 4.31
C GLY A 30 -7.11 -12.50 3.96
N LEU A 31 -7.33 -11.17 3.95
CA LEU A 31 -8.58 -10.57 3.51
C LEU A 31 -8.83 -10.76 2.01
N ALA A 32 -7.79 -10.73 1.17
CA ALA A 32 -7.93 -11.01 -0.26
C ALA A 32 -8.35 -12.46 -0.49
N VAL A 33 -7.74 -13.42 0.22
CA VAL A 33 -8.12 -14.84 0.19
C VAL A 33 -9.57 -15.01 0.67
N ALA A 34 -9.93 -14.41 1.81
CA ALA A 34 -11.31 -14.46 2.31
C ALA A 34 -12.31 -13.86 1.31
N SER A 35 -11.96 -12.76 0.65
CA SER A 35 -12.80 -12.12 -0.38
C SER A 35 -12.98 -13.04 -1.59
N THR A 36 -11.91 -13.71 -2.03
CA THR A 36 -11.97 -14.70 -3.12
C THR A 36 -12.83 -15.90 -2.74
N MET A 37 -12.65 -16.45 -1.53
CA MET A 37 -13.47 -17.56 -1.06
C MET A 37 -14.95 -17.18 -0.97
N LEU A 38 -15.24 -15.95 -0.51
CA LEU A 38 -16.62 -15.47 -0.42
C LEU A 38 -17.23 -15.24 -1.81
N ALA A 39 -16.47 -14.68 -2.75
CA ALA A 39 -16.92 -14.51 -4.14
C ALA A 39 -17.20 -15.86 -4.84
N LEU A 40 -16.44 -16.90 -4.50
CA LEU A 40 -16.62 -18.26 -5.05
C LEU A 40 -17.73 -19.08 -4.36
N SER A 41 -18.29 -18.60 -3.24
CA SER A 41 -19.32 -19.33 -2.48
C SER A 41 -20.75 -19.24 -3.08
N GLY A 42 -20.92 -18.47 -4.15
CA GLY A 42 -22.21 -18.30 -4.83
C GLY A 42 -22.54 -19.41 -5.84
N SER A 43 -23.76 -19.39 -6.35
CA SER A 43 -24.20 -20.25 -7.45
C SER A 43 -23.61 -19.74 -8.78
N TRP A 44 -23.01 -20.63 -9.55
CA TRP A 44 -22.38 -20.34 -10.84
C TRP A 44 -23.22 -20.86 -12.01
N LEU A 45 -23.59 -19.97 -12.93
CA LEU A 45 -24.22 -20.31 -14.20
C LEU A 45 -23.23 -20.30 -15.35
N GLY A 46 -22.11 -19.58 -15.24
CA GLY A 46 -21.13 -19.41 -16.31
C GLY A 46 -21.63 -18.48 -17.42
N VAL A 47 -22.37 -17.44 -17.03
CA VAL A 47 -22.97 -16.47 -17.94
C VAL A 47 -22.46 -15.06 -17.62
N VAL A 48 -21.96 -14.38 -18.63
CA VAL A 48 -21.70 -12.94 -18.59
C VAL A 48 -22.94 -12.22 -19.08
N PHE A 49 -23.54 -11.41 -18.22
CA PHE A 49 -24.70 -10.59 -18.57
C PHE A 49 -24.28 -9.20 -19.00
N ASP A 50 -24.95 -8.66 -20.00
CA ASP A 50 -24.78 -7.26 -20.39
C ASP A 50 -25.45 -6.34 -19.36
N ARG A 51 -24.62 -5.54 -18.71
CA ARG A 51 -24.98 -4.61 -17.63
C ARG A 51 -25.55 -3.27 -18.15
N ILE A 52 -25.41 -2.99 -19.44
CA ILE A 52 -25.84 -1.73 -20.08
C ILE A 52 -27.23 -1.89 -20.72
N TYR A 53 -27.63 -3.12 -21.04
CA TYR A 53 -28.93 -3.41 -21.62
C TYR A 53 -30.08 -2.93 -20.73
N GLY A 54 -30.85 -1.96 -21.22
CA GLY A 54 -31.99 -1.37 -20.50
C GLY A 54 -33.37 -1.86 -20.97
N GLY A 55 -33.44 -3.02 -21.64
CA GLY A 55 -34.68 -3.55 -22.19
C GLY A 55 -35.46 -4.42 -21.21
N ALA A 56 -36.38 -5.24 -21.75
CA ALA A 56 -37.21 -6.13 -20.95
C ALA A 56 -36.42 -7.40 -20.59
N GLY A 57 -35.87 -7.44 -19.37
CA GLY A 57 -35.12 -8.59 -18.86
C GLY A 57 -33.61 -8.36 -18.82
N VAL A 58 -32.86 -9.43 -18.63
CA VAL A 58 -31.38 -9.43 -18.64
C VAL A 58 -30.87 -10.08 -19.92
N ARG A 59 -29.92 -9.43 -20.60
CA ARG A 59 -29.33 -9.92 -21.85
C ARG A 59 -28.07 -10.73 -21.57
N VAL A 60 -27.99 -11.92 -22.18
CA VAL A 60 -26.78 -12.75 -22.19
C VAL A 60 -25.77 -12.14 -23.16
N GLU A 61 -24.64 -11.68 -22.64
CA GLU A 61 -23.52 -11.17 -23.45
C GLU A 61 -22.67 -12.34 -23.95
N GLN A 62 -22.34 -13.28 -23.06
CA GLN A 62 -21.51 -14.43 -23.38
C GLN A 62 -21.86 -15.63 -22.48
N VAL A 63 -21.91 -16.82 -23.07
CA VAL A 63 -21.95 -18.10 -22.33
C VAL A 63 -20.56 -18.75 -22.33
N MET A 64 -20.06 -19.19 -21.17
CA MET A 64 -18.78 -19.89 -21.08
C MET A 64 -18.89 -21.35 -21.57
N ASP A 65 -17.92 -21.83 -22.35
CA ASP A 65 -17.97 -23.15 -23.00
C ASP A 65 -18.11 -24.33 -22.01
N ASN A 66 -17.49 -24.24 -20.83
CA ASN A 66 -17.55 -25.28 -19.78
C ASN A 66 -18.59 -24.97 -18.68
N SER A 67 -19.60 -24.16 -19.00
CA SER A 67 -20.66 -23.79 -18.06
C SER A 67 -21.79 -24.82 -18.01
N PRO A 68 -22.55 -24.89 -16.90
CA PRO A 68 -23.73 -25.77 -16.81
C PRO A 68 -24.85 -25.38 -17.80
N VAL A 69 -24.79 -24.19 -18.40
CA VAL A 69 -25.78 -23.70 -19.38
C VAL A 69 -25.24 -23.68 -20.81
N ALA A 70 -24.04 -24.22 -21.05
CA ALA A 70 -23.43 -24.32 -22.36
C ALA A 70 -24.31 -25.15 -23.32
N GLY A 71 -24.54 -24.63 -24.52
CA GLY A 71 -25.43 -25.25 -25.53
C GLY A 71 -26.93 -25.12 -25.24
N ILE A 72 -27.30 -24.58 -24.07
CA ILE A 72 -28.68 -24.37 -23.65
C ILE A 72 -29.09 -22.91 -23.88
N LEU A 73 -28.29 -21.97 -23.34
CA LEU A 73 -28.40 -20.54 -23.63
C LEU A 73 -27.46 -20.15 -24.78
N ARG A 74 -27.81 -19.07 -25.48
CA ARG A 74 -27.02 -18.49 -26.56
C ARG A 74 -26.72 -17.02 -26.29
N ASP A 75 -25.61 -16.55 -26.86
CA ASP A 75 -25.26 -15.13 -26.86
C ASP A 75 -26.40 -14.32 -27.49
N GLY A 76 -26.83 -13.25 -26.81
CA GLY A 76 -27.95 -12.41 -27.20
C GLY A 76 -29.32 -12.86 -26.71
N ASP A 77 -29.46 -14.04 -26.09
CA ASP A 77 -30.72 -14.44 -25.44
C ASP A 77 -31.08 -13.44 -24.32
N ILE A 78 -32.38 -13.18 -24.15
CA ILE A 78 -32.88 -12.26 -23.11
C ILE A 78 -33.76 -13.03 -22.14
N ILE A 79 -33.34 -13.10 -20.88
CA ILE A 79 -34.06 -13.77 -19.80
C ILE A 79 -34.98 -12.76 -19.12
N THR A 80 -36.26 -13.08 -19.05
CA THR A 80 -37.29 -12.19 -18.48
C THR A 80 -37.77 -12.64 -17.11
N ALA A 81 -37.72 -13.94 -16.81
CA ALA A 81 -38.14 -14.51 -15.54
C ALA A 81 -37.47 -15.86 -15.27
N PHE A 82 -37.38 -16.21 -13.99
CA PHE A 82 -37.08 -17.57 -13.53
C PHE A 82 -38.32 -18.20 -12.92
N VAL A 83 -38.55 -19.48 -13.18
CA VAL A 83 -39.63 -20.26 -12.60
C VAL A 83 -39.04 -21.40 -11.81
N THR A 84 -39.36 -21.45 -10.51
CA THR A 84 -38.99 -22.57 -9.64
C THR A 84 -40.23 -23.26 -9.08
N PRO A 85 -40.16 -24.57 -8.79
CA PRO A 85 -41.24 -25.27 -8.11
C PRO A 85 -41.57 -24.70 -6.72
N SER A 86 -40.57 -24.11 -6.05
CA SER A 86 -40.64 -23.62 -4.67
C SER A 86 -41.13 -22.18 -4.54
N HIS A 87 -40.75 -21.29 -5.46
CA HIS A 87 -41.04 -19.84 -5.36
C HIS A 87 -41.93 -19.32 -6.50
N GLY A 88 -42.35 -20.19 -7.43
CA GLY A 88 -43.15 -19.80 -8.57
C GLY A 88 -42.33 -18.96 -9.56
N ARG A 89 -42.99 -17.98 -10.20
CA ARG A 89 -42.37 -17.08 -11.17
C ARG A 89 -41.74 -15.87 -10.46
N VAL A 90 -40.45 -15.65 -10.70
CA VAL A 90 -39.67 -14.49 -10.27
C VAL A 90 -39.27 -13.73 -11.52
N ASP A 91 -39.75 -12.49 -11.67
CA ASP A 91 -39.34 -11.64 -12.79
C ASP A 91 -37.90 -11.14 -12.61
N VAL A 92 -37.15 -11.08 -13.71
CA VAL A 92 -35.73 -10.75 -13.74
C VAL A 92 -35.54 -9.51 -14.62
N PRO A 93 -35.87 -8.31 -14.14
CA PRO A 93 -35.70 -7.08 -14.89
C PRO A 93 -34.21 -6.76 -15.12
N ALA A 94 -33.92 -5.90 -16.10
CA ALA A 94 -32.56 -5.45 -16.42
C ALA A 94 -31.77 -4.94 -15.21
N ILE A 95 -32.46 -4.31 -14.24
CA ILE A 95 -31.82 -3.79 -13.03
C ILE A 95 -31.20 -4.89 -12.15
N ALA A 96 -31.55 -6.16 -12.34
CA ALA A 96 -30.95 -7.28 -11.59
C ALA A 96 -29.43 -7.37 -11.78
N THR A 97 -28.89 -6.92 -12.92
CA THR A 97 -27.44 -6.95 -13.22
C THR A 97 -26.69 -5.67 -12.79
N LEU A 98 -27.38 -4.71 -12.16
CA LEU A 98 -26.81 -3.44 -11.71
C LEU A 98 -25.63 -3.68 -10.74
N GLU A 99 -24.41 -3.27 -11.08
CA GLU A 99 -23.21 -3.58 -10.28
C GLU A 99 -23.30 -3.10 -8.83
N ASP A 100 -23.60 -1.82 -8.67
CA ASP A 100 -23.59 -1.09 -7.41
C ASP A 100 -25.02 -0.58 -7.11
N PRO A 101 -25.67 -1.05 -6.02
CA PRO A 101 -27.02 -0.62 -5.66
C PRO A 101 -27.10 0.86 -5.32
N ASP A 102 -25.96 1.50 -5.04
CA ASP A 102 -25.89 2.92 -4.69
C ASP A 102 -26.19 3.83 -5.87
N GLN A 103 -26.25 3.30 -7.10
CA GLN A 103 -26.72 4.07 -8.26
C GLN A 103 -28.22 4.39 -8.17
N LEU A 104 -28.94 3.75 -7.26
CA LEU A 104 -30.34 4.02 -6.97
C LEU A 104 -30.46 5.24 -6.06
N GLY A 105 -31.29 6.21 -6.47
CA GLY A 105 -31.36 7.52 -5.83
C GLY A 105 -32.06 7.52 -4.47
N SER A 106 -32.93 6.53 -4.21
CA SER A 106 -33.78 6.46 -3.03
C SER A 106 -33.65 5.15 -2.24
N TYR A 107 -33.90 5.21 -0.93
CA TYR A 107 -33.96 4.02 -0.08
C TYR A 107 -35.06 3.03 -0.51
N ALA A 108 -36.17 3.52 -1.08
CA ALA A 108 -37.25 2.66 -1.55
C ALA A 108 -36.80 1.77 -2.73
N GLU A 109 -36.14 2.37 -3.73
CA GLU A 109 -35.56 1.64 -4.86
C GLU A 109 -34.45 0.70 -4.41
N TYR A 110 -33.58 1.18 -3.51
CA TYR A 110 -32.52 0.39 -2.90
C TYR A 110 -33.09 -0.87 -2.21
N ASN A 111 -34.08 -0.73 -1.34
CA ASN A 111 -34.71 -1.86 -0.64
C ASN A 111 -35.45 -2.81 -1.60
N ALA A 112 -36.12 -2.28 -2.62
CA ALA A 112 -36.76 -3.10 -3.66
C ALA A 112 -35.73 -3.91 -4.45
N PHE A 113 -34.57 -3.33 -4.74
CA PHE A 113 -33.46 -4.03 -5.38
C PHE A 113 -32.92 -5.17 -4.51
N PHE A 114 -32.74 -4.99 -3.19
CA PHE A 114 -32.33 -6.10 -2.32
C PHE A 114 -33.39 -7.21 -2.24
N ALA A 115 -34.68 -6.86 -2.21
CA ALA A 115 -35.74 -7.86 -2.27
C ALA A 115 -35.70 -8.66 -3.59
N LEU A 116 -35.46 -7.98 -4.71
CA LEU A 116 -35.24 -8.61 -6.01
C LEU A 116 -34.02 -9.54 -5.99
N GLN A 117 -32.88 -9.07 -5.49
CA GLN A 117 -31.66 -9.87 -5.39
C GLN A 117 -31.87 -11.14 -4.55
N GLN A 118 -32.63 -11.05 -3.46
CA GLN A 118 -32.98 -12.21 -2.64
C GLN A 118 -33.83 -13.22 -3.43
N ALA A 119 -34.90 -12.76 -4.10
CA ALA A 119 -35.79 -13.62 -4.86
C ALA A 119 -35.08 -14.29 -6.05
N VAL A 120 -34.22 -13.55 -6.77
CA VAL A 120 -33.43 -14.10 -7.87
C VAL A 120 -32.39 -15.09 -7.34
N TRP A 121 -31.73 -14.79 -6.21
CA TRP A 121 -30.77 -15.70 -5.59
C TRP A 121 -31.44 -17.01 -5.16
N GLU A 122 -32.60 -16.96 -4.50
CA GLU A 122 -33.39 -18.15 -4.12
C GLU A 122 -33.81 -18.98 -5.34
N ALA A 123 -34.13 -18.32 -6.46
CA ALA A 123 -34.49 -18.99 -7.70
C ALA A 123 -33.28 -19.75 -8.30
N ILE A 124 -32.12 -19.11 -8.42
CA ILE A 124 -30.93 -19.71 -9.02
C ILE A 124 -30.24 -20.74 -8.10
N SER A 125 -30.43 -20.65 -6.78
CA SER A 125 -29.92 -21.63 -5.83
C SER A 125 -30.77 -22.90 -5.73
N SER A 126 -31.90 -22.96 -6.44
CA SER A 126 -32.68 -24.19 -6.57
C SER A 126 -31.96 -25.21 -7.47
N PRO A 127 -32.00 -26.52 -7.17
CA PRO A 127 -31.26 -27.55 -7.94
C PRO A 127 -31.55 -27.55 -9.45
N SER A 128 -32.76 -27.15 -9.83
CA SER A 128 -33.10 -26.85 -11.21
C SER A 128 -34.21 -25.80 -11.26
N PHE A 129 -34.14 -24.90 -12.25
CA PHE A 129 -35.12 -23.85 -12.48
C PHE A 129 -35.33 -23.65 -13.98
N THR A 130 -36.41 -22.99 -14.38
CA THR A 130 -36.70 -22.72 -15.80
C THR A 130 -36.56 -21.22 -16.07
N ALA A 131 -35.73 -20.85 -17.03
CA ALA A 131 -35.67 -19.49 -17.55
C ALA A 131 -36.72 -19.28 -18.65
N ILE A 132 -37.47 -18.18 -18.56
CA ILE A 132 -38.39 -17.72 -19.59
C ILE A 132 -37.67 -16.65 -20.41
N LEU A 133 -37.46 -16.94 -21.69
CA LEU A 133 -36.83 -16.03 -22.64
C LEU A 133 -37.85 -15.07 -23.25
N SER A 134 -37.39 -13.93 -23.75
CA SER A 134 -38.23 -12.91 -24.38
C SER A 134 -38.95 -13.40 -25.64
N ASP A 135 -38.42 -14.45 -26.30
CA ASP A 135 -39.03 -15.09 -27.47
C ASP A 135 -40.07 -16.17 -27.11
N GLY A 136 -40.37 -16.33 -25.82
CA GLY A 136 -41.32 -17.31 -25.30
C GLY A 136 -40.74 -18.70 -25.05
N ARG A 137 -39.47 -18.97 -25.41
CA ARG A 137 -38.82 -20.24 -25.05
C ARG A 137 -38.70 -20.37 -23.54
N SER A 138 -38.99 -21.57 -23.06
CA SER A 138 -38.79 -21.95 -21.66
C SER A 138 -37.68 -22.98 -21.59
N VAL A 139 -36.61 -22.66 -20.87
CA VAL A 139 -35.36 -23.41 -20.91
C VAL A 139 -34.97 -23.82 -19.50
N LYS A 140 -34.79 -25.13 -19.27
CA LYS A 140 -34.41 -25.65 -17.96
C LYS A 140 -32.90 -25.44 -17.73
N LEU A 141 -32.56 -24.82 -16.61
CA LEU A 141 -31.21 -24.49 -16.19
C LEU A 141 -30.89 -25.15 -14.84
N THR A 142 -29.60 -25.31 -14.58
CA THR A 142 -29.03 -25.81 -13.34
C THR A 142 -27.83 -24.97 -12.97
N SER A 143 -27.66 -24.66 -11.69
CA SER A 143 -26.45 -24.02 -11.17
C SER A 143 -25.38 -25.04 -10.82
N ALA A 144 -24.12 -24.65 -10.91
CA ALA A 144 -22.98 -25.41 -10.40
C ALA A 144 -22.20 -24.57 -9.38
N ASP A 145 -21.21 -25.19 -8.73
CA ASP A 145 -20.20 -24.46 -7.97
C ASP A 145 -19.20 -23.79 -8.92
N PHE A 146 -18.57 -22.70 -8.48
CA PHE A 146 -17.53 -22.04 -9.27
C PHE A 146 -16.36 -23.02 -9.52
N PRO A 147 -15.86 -23.12 -10.77
CA PRO A 147 -14.78 -24.05 -11.11
C PRO A 147 -13.41 -23.59 -10.59
N GLY A 148 -13.29 -22.34 -10.15
CA GLY A 148 -12.08 -21.79 -9.53
C GLY A 148 -11.97 -20.27 -9.65
N PRO A 149 -10.91 -19.66 -9.07
CA PRO A 149 -10.72 -18.21 -9.03
C PRO A 149 -10.48 -17.58 -10.41
N ALA A 150 -10.04 -18.36 -11.41
CA ALA A 150 -9.77 -17.85 -12.75
C ALA A 150 -11.02 -17.37 -13.51
N VAL A 151 -12.22 -17.79 -13.09
CA VAL A 151 -13.50 -17.39 -13.69
C VAL A 151 -13.99 -16.04 -13.15
N LEU A 152 -13.43 -15.56 -12.04
CA LEU A 152 -13.82 -14.26 -11.48
C LEU A 152 -13.45 -13.12 -12.45
N PRO A 153 -14.31 -12.09 -12.60
CA PRO A 153 -14.06 -10.98 -13.51
C PRO A 153 -12.74 -10.26 -13.21
N ALA A 154 -12.05 -9.76 -14.25
CA ALA A 154 -10.80 -8.99 -14.07
C ALA A 154 -10.97 -7.79 -13.11
N ALA A 155 -12.17 -7.19 -13.08
CA ALA A 155 -12.52 -6.11 -12.17
C ALA A 155 -12.31 -6.48 -10.69
N PHE A 156 -12.62 -7.72 -10.31
CA PHE A 156 -12.40 -8.23 -8.94
C PHE A 156 -10.94 -8.09 -8.52
N TRP A 157 -10.03 -8.58 -9.36
CA TRP A 157 -8.60 -8.57 -9.08
C TRP A 157 -8.00 -7.17 -9.06
N TRP A 158 -8.46 -6.28 -9.96
CA TRP A 158 -8.03 -4.88 -9.95
C TRP A 158 -8.44 -4.16 -8.67
N LEU A 159 -9.66 -4.38 -8.16
CA LEU A 159 -10.12 -3.78 -6.91
C LEU A 159 -9.32 -4.29 -5.70
N LEU A 160 -9.02 -5.60 -5.64
CA LEU A 160 -8.14 -6.14 -4.59
C LEU A 160 -6.74 -5.52 -4.66
N LEU A 161 -6.18 -5.36 -5.86
CA LEU A 161 -4.88 -4.72 -6.04
C LEU A 161 -4.90 -3.27 -5.56
N PHE A 162 -5.88 -2.47 -6.00
CA PHE A 162 -5.97 -1.06 -5.65
C PHE A 162 -6.16 -0.85 -4.15
N GLY A 163 -7.06 -1.62 -3.53
CA GLY A 163 -7.32 -1.57 -2.09
C GLY A 163 -6.09 -1.99 -1.28
N GLY A 164 -5.56 -3.19 -1.56
CA GLY A 164 -4.44 -3.77 -0.81
C GLY A 164 -3.17 -2.94 -0.94
N ALA A 165 -2.83 -2.48 -2.16
CA ALA A 165 -1.66 -1.64 -2.38
C ALA A 165 -1.78 -0.29 -1.64
N SER A 166 -2.94 0.36 -1.68
CA SER A 166 -3.16 1.64 -0.97
C SER A 166 -3.07 1.50 0.54
N PHE A 167 -3.63 0.42 1.09
CA PHE A 167 -3.50 0.09 2.51
C PHE A 167 -2.05 -0.12 2.91
N LEU A 168 -1.32 -0.91 2.13
CA LEU A 168 0.10 -1.15 2.38
C LEU A 168 0.89 0.15 2.30
N LEU A 169 0.66 0.99 1.29
CA LEU A 169 1.29 2.30 1.17
C LEU A 169 1.01 3.21 2.39
N GLY A 170 -0.24 3.24 2.87
CA GLY A 170 -0.60 4.05 4.03
C GLY A 170 0.01 3.54 5.33
N VAL A 171 -0.15 2.24 5.63
CA VAL A 171 0.38 1.62 6.87
C VAL A 171 1.89 1.67 6.90
N SER A 172 2.54 1.47 5.75
CA SER A 172 3.99 1.53 5.70
C SER A 172 4.46 2.94 6.08
N VAL A 173 3.85 4.03 5.59
CA VAL A 173 4.29 5.40 5.94
C VAL A 173 4.06 5.66 7.43
N TRP A 174 2.97 5.12 7.97
CA TRP A 174 2.68 5.16 9.39
C TRP A 174 3.65 4.37 10.27
N SER A 175 4.14 3.22 9.82
CA SER A 175 5.07 2.39 10.61
C SER A 175 6.39 3.11 10.90
N MET A 176 6.80 4.05 10.03
CA MET A 176 8.00 4.87 10.21
C MET A 176 7.83 5.99 11.23
N ARG A 177 6.64 6.59 11.28
CA ARG A 177 6.35 7.80 12.07
C ARG A 177 4.99 7.66 12.74
N SER A 178 4.81 6.64 13.57
CA SER A 178 3.51 6.27 14.13
C SER A 178 2.91 7.32 15.08
N GLN A 179 3.73 8.25 15.57
CA GLN A 179 3.30 9.37 16.41
C GLN A 179 2.83 10.59 15.61
N ASP A 180 3.11 10.65 14.30
CA ASP A 180 2.74 11.77 13.46
C ASP A 180 1.25 11.66 13.05
N PRO A 181 0.41 12.67 13.33
CA PRO A 181 -1.00 12.64 12.93
C PRO A 181 -1.18 12.51 11.41
N VAL A 182 -0.26 13.03 10.60
CA VAL A 182 -0.35 13.00 9.13
C VAL A 182 -0.26 11.57 8.60
N THR A 183 0.70 10.79 9.11
CA THR A 183 0.90 9.40 8.67
C THR A 183 -0.22 8.49 9.18
N ARG A 184 -0.79 8.79 10.36
CA ARG A 184 -2.00 8.12 10.85
C ARG A 184 -3.19 8.32 9.92
N MET A 185 -3.41 9.56 9.44
CA MET A 185 -4.50 9.83 8.50
C MET A 185 -4.30 9.08 7.19
N LEU A 186 -3.06 8.98 6.71
CA LEU A 186 -2.76 8.23 5.50
C LEU A 186 -3.00 6.71 5.68
N ALA A 187 -2.64 6.14 6.82
CA ALA A 187 -2.94 4.74 7.13
C ALA A 187 -4.45 4.50 7.26
N ILE A 188 -5.18 5.34 7.99
CA ILE A 188 -6.65 5.26 8.12
C ILE A 188 -7.32 5.36 6.74
N SER A 189 -6.86 6.31 5.93
CA SER A 189 -7.32 6.50 4.54
C SER A 189 -7.11 5.23 3.71
N GLY A 190 -5.90 4.65 3.76
CA GLY A 190 -5.55 3.42 3.04
C GLY A 190 -6.36 2.22 3.51
N THR A 191 -6.58 2.07 4.81
CA THR A 191 -7.42 1.03 5.39
C THR A 191 -8.88 1.16 4.95
N GLY A 192 -9.45 2.37 5.03
CA GLY A 192 -10.81 2.63 4.57
C GLY A 192 -10.97 2.26 3.08
N PHE A 193 -10.00 2.67 2.25
CA PHE A 193 -10.05 2.35 0.83
C PHE A 193 -9.94 0.84 0.54
N MET A 194 -9.12 0.09 1.29
CA MET A 194 -9.07 -1.37 1.16
C MET A 194 -10.38 -2.03 1.54
N VAL A 195 -11.00 -1.64 2.67
CA VAL A 195 -12.30 -2.17 3.08
C VAL A 195 -13.35 -1.89 2.00
N GLY A 196 -13.41 -0.65 1.51
CA GLY A 196 -14.24 -0.25 0.37
C GLY A 196 -14.05 -1.14 -0.85
N ALA A 197 -12.81 -1.18 -1.35
CA ALA A 197 -12.47 -1.89 -2.58
C ALA A 197 -12.71 -3.40 -2.47
N TYR A 198 -12.40 -4.03 -1.34
CA TYR A 198 -12.57 -5.48 -1.17
C TYR A 198 -14.05 -5.86 -1.09
N CYS A 199 -14.85 -5.09 -0.34
CA CYS A 199 -16.30 -5.31 -0.30
C CYS A 199 -16.92 -5.09 -1.68
N CYS A 200 -16.49 -4.06 -2.41
CA CYS A 200 -16.90 -3.81 -3.79
C CYS A 200 -16.54 -4.96 -4.73
N ALA A 201 -15.31 -5.47 -4.63
CA ALA A 201 -14.84 -6.60 -5.42
C ALA A 201 -15.78 -7.81 -5.27
N ILE A 202 -16.18 -8.14 -4.05
CA ILE A 202 -17.03 -9.31 -3.80
C ILE A 202 -18.39 -9.19 -4.51
N TYR A 203 -19.10 -8.07 -4.36
CA TYR A 203 -20.42 -7.96 -4.98
C TYR A 203 -20.37 -7.72 -6.49
N ILE A 204 -19.32 -7.10 -7.06
CA ILE A 204 -19.21 -6.93 -8.52
C ILE A 204 -18.85 -8.24 -9.23
N ALA A 205 -18.26 -9.19 -8.49
CA ALA A 205 -17.93 -10.53 -8.99
C ALA A 205 -19.14 -11.45 -9.15
N ARG A 206 -20.30 -11.10 -8.59
CA ARG A 206 -21.53 -11.88 -8.77
C ARG A 206 -21.97 -11.85 -10.25
N GLU A 207 -22.49 -12.97 -10.74
CA GLU A 207 -23.03 -13.04 -12.10
C GLU A 207 -24.34 -12.26 -12.22
N ILE A 208 -25.31 -12.55 -11.34
CA ILE A 208 -26.64 -11.91 -11.37
C ILE A 208 -27.20 -11.57 -9.99
N ALA A 209 -27.05 -12.49 -9.02
CA ALA A 209 -27.66 -12.33 -7.71
C ALA A 209 -26.79 -12.91 -6.59
N MET A 210 -27.02 -12.41 -5.39
CA MET A 210 -26.39 -12.88 -4.16
C MET A 210 -27.34 -12.69 -2.97
N PRO A 211 -27.13 -13.37 -1.83
CA PRO A 211 -27.99 -13.22 -0.66
C PRO A 211 -28.09 -11.75 -0.23
N ALA A 212 -29.32 -11.24 -0.08
CA ALA A 212 -29.53 -9.81 0.14
C ALA A 212 -28.88 -9.29 1.42
N LYS A 213 -28.89 -10.08 2.51
CA LYS A 213 -28.22 -9.71 3.77
C LYS A 213 -26.71 -9.59 3.63
N LEU A 214 -26.10 -10.51 2.87
CA LEU A 214 -24.66 -10.47 2.60
C LEU A 214 -24.32 -9.25 1.74
N PHE A 215 -25.11 -9.02 0.68
CA PHE A 215 -24.91 -7.86 -0.20
C PHE A 215 -25.06 -6.56 0.59
N PHE A 216 -26.12 -6.42 1.40
CA PHE A 216 -26.34 -5.24 2.21
C PHE A 216 -25.18 -4.99 3.19
N GLY A 217 -24.69 -6.04 3.86
CA GLY A 217 -23.55 -5.94 4.76
C GLY A 217 -22.26 -5.51 4.05
N LEU A 218 -21.99 -6.06 2.86
CA LEU A 218 -20.86 -5.67 2.03
C LEU A 218 -21.00 -4.23 1.50
N ALA A 219 -22.19 -3.82 1.07
CA ALA A 219 -22.48 -2.46 0.62
C ALA A 219 -22.27 -1.45 1.77
N SER A 220 -22.83 -1.71 2.95
CA SER A 220 -22.65 -0.85 4.13
C SER A 220 -21.17 -0.78 4.59
N ALA A 221 -20.44 -1.90 4.55
CA ALA A 221 -19.01 -1.90 4.84
C ALA A 221 -18.20 -1.14 3.77
N ASN A 222 -18.62 -1.24 2.50
CA ASN A 222 -18.05 -0.46 1.41
C ASN A 222 -18.26 1.04 1.62
N HIS A 223 -19.48 1.48 1.96
CA HIS A 223 -19.80 2.87 2.29
C HIS A 223 -18.89 3.39 3.39
N LEU A 224 -18.81 2.68 4.50
CA LEU A 224 -17.93 3.05 5.61
C LEU A 224 -16.47 3.18 5.15
N GLY A 225 -15.97 2.21 4.38
CA GLY A 225 -14.61 2.22 3.87
C GLY A 225 -14.31 3.43 3.00
N ILE A 226 -15.16 3.71 2.00
CA ILE A 226 -14.97 4.84 1.08
C ILE A 226 -15.17 6.18 1.78
N MET A 227 -16.08 6.29 2.75
CA MET A 227 -16.21 7.49 3.59
C MET A 227 -14.97 7.70 4.45
N VAL A 228 -14.50 6.69 5.17
CA VAL A 228 -13.28 6.77 6.00
C VAL A 228 -12.10 7.21 5.13
N PHE A 229 -11.96 6.65 3.93
CA PHE A 229 -11.00 7.09 2.93
C PHE A 229 -11.15 8.59 2.59
N ALA A 230 -12.32 9.00 2.09
CA ALA A 230 -12.52 10.35 1.55
C ALA A 230 -12.33 11.42 2.64
N TYR A 231 -12.90 11.22 3.82
CA TYR A 231 -12.82 12.16 4.92
C TYR A 231 -11.44 12.16 5.60
N ALA A 232 -10.73 11.03 5.66
CA ALA A 232 -9.34 11.01 6.10
C ALA A 232 -8.42 11.74 5.11
N ALA A 233 -8.66 11.65 3.80
CA ALA A 233 -7.94 12.41 2.80
C ALA A 233 -8.20 13.93 2.94
N ILE A 234 -9.44 14.36 3.20
CA ILE A 234 -9.72 15.78 3.47
C ILE A 234 -9.03 16.23 4.75
N LEU A 235 -9.12 15.42 5.81
CA LEU A 235 -8.50 15.72 7.10
C LEU A 235 -6.97 15.71 7.04
N PHE A 236 -6.37 14.95 6.11
CA PHE A 236 -4.95 15.04 5.80
C PHE A 236 -4.55 16.47 5.41
N LEU A 237 -5.34 17.17 4.58
CA LEU A 237 -5.10 18.59 4.28
C LEU A 237 -5.35 19.52 5.46
N TRP A 238 -6.02 19.09 6.52
CA TRP A 238 -6.11 19.90 7.73
C TRP A 238 -4.78 19.92 8.51
N PHE A 239 -4.05 18.80 8.50
CA PHE A 239 -2.81 18.63 9.24
C PHE A 239 -1.55 18.93 8.41
N TYR A 240 -1.59 18.68 7.11
CA TYR A 240 -0.43 18.75 6.21
C TYR A 240 -0.71 19.66 5.00
N PRO A 241 0.26 20.48 4.54
CA PRO A 241 1.63 20.64 5.05
C PRO A 241 1.73 21.46 6.33
N GLN A 242 0.85 22.45 6.51
CA GLN A 242 0.75 23.21 7.74
C GLN A 242 -0.63 23.00 8.35
N ARG A 243 -0.68 22.88 9.68
CA ARG A 243 -1.94 22.74 10.40
C ARG A 243 -2.83 23.96 10.14
N LEU A 244 -4.03 23.77 9.58
CA LEU A 244 -4.96 24.86 9.24
C LEU A 244 -5.58 25.50 10.49
N GLY A 245 -5.89 24.70 11.51
CA GLY A 245 -6.47 25.19 12.77
C GLY A 245 -6.24 24.27 13.99
N LYS A 246 -6.52 24.81 15.18
CA LYS A 246 -6.34 24.11 16.47
C LYS A 246 -7.58 23.31 16.92
N GLY A 247 -8.72 23.48 16.26
CA GLY A 247 -9.99 22.85 16.65
C GLY A 247 -10.02 21.32 16.53
N PRO A 248 -11.08 20.66 17.06
CA PRO A 248 -11.23 19.21 17.10
C PRO A 248 -11.68 18.63 15.75
N ALA A 249 -11.07 19.07 14.65
CA ALA A 249 -11.49 18.70 13.29
C ALA A 249 -11.56 17.18 13.09
N ALA A 250 -10.60 16.43 13.65
CA ALA A 250 -10.63 14.96 13.57
C ALA A 250 -11.90 14.34 14.18
N TRP A 251 -12.34 14.84 15.33
CA TRP A 251 -13.57 14.35 15.98
C TRP A 251 -14.81 14.76 15.21
N ILE A 252 -14.86 16.00 14.70
CA ILE A 252 -15.99 16.47 13.88
C ILE A 252 -16.14 15.61 12.63
N PHE A 253 -15.03 15.34 11.93
CA PHE A 253 -15.03 14.50 10.74
C PHE A 253 -15.40 13.06 11.05
N LEU A 254 -14.87 12.48 12.14
CA LEU A 254 -15.22 11.13 12.57
C LEU A 254 -16.70 11.01 12.94
N SER A 255 -17.23 11.96 13.71
CA SER A 255 -18.65 12.01 14.06
C SER A 255 -19.53 12.21 12.83
N GLY A 256 -19.10 13.03 11.87
CA GLY A 256 -19.79 13.21 10.59
C GLY A 256 -19.85 11.93 9.77
N VAL A 257 -18.71 11.23 9.60
CA VAL A 257 -18.66 9.92 8.92
C VAL A 257 -19.57 8.92 9.60
N ALA A 258 -19.49 8.81 10.94
CA ALA A 258 -20.34 7.88 11.69
C ALA A 258 -21.83 8.21 11.54
N ALA A 259 -22.21 9.48 11.59
CA ALA A 259 -23.60 9.91 11.42
C ALA A 259 -24.13 9.63 10.02
N ILE A 260 -23.35 9.92 8.97
CA ILE A 260 -23.75 9.65 7.58
C ILE A 260 -23.88 8.14 7.35
N TRP A 261 -22.89 7.35 7.79
CA TRP A 261 -22.92 5.90 7.64
C TRP A 261 -24.08 5.24 8.41
N LEU A 262 -24.35 5.69 9.65
CA LEU A 262 -25.50 5.22 10.43
C LEU A 262 -26.81 5.60 9.75
N ASN A 263 -26.90 6.81 9.19
CA ASN A 263 -28.06 7.24 8.43
C ASN A 263 -28.27 6.40 7.17
N GLU A 264 -27.22 6.09 6.41
CA GLU A 264 -27.33 5.22 5.22
C GLU A 264 -27.71 3.78 5.58
N THR A 265 -27.20 3.27 6.70
CA THR A 265 -27.48 1.90 7.16
C THR A 265 -28.87 1.77 7.78
N LEU A 266 -29.33 2.78 8.54
CA LEU A 266 -30.62 2.77 9.25
C LEU A 266 -31.72 3.53 8.51
N GLN A 267 -31.38 4.20 7.41
CA GLN A 267 -32.27 4.86 6.46
C GLN A 267 -33.18 5.92 7.09
N TRP A 268 -32.67 6.72 8.03
CA TRP A 268 -33.47 7.71 8.76
C TRP A 268 -33.88 8.92 7.91
N LEU A 269 -32.97 9.44 7.10
CA LEU A 269 -33.17 10.65 6.29
C LEU A 269 -32.57 10.46 4.90
N SER A 270 -33.34 10.76 3.85
CA SER A 270 -32.82 10.82 2.49
C SER A 270 -32.16 12.16 2.21
N TRP A 271 -30.98 12.14 1.59
CA TRP A 271 -30.33 13.35 1.11
C TRP A 271 -31.11 13.93 -0.08
N PRO A 272 -31.15 15.27 -0.24
CA PRO A 272 -31.69 15.87 -1.44
C PRO A 272 -30.88 15.44 -2.67
N VAL A 273 -31.57 15.28 -3.80
CA VAL A 273 -31.05 14.84 -5.10
C VAL A 273 -30.64 13.36 -5.14
N HIS A 274 -29.76 12.90 -4.25
CA HIS A 274 -29.31 11.50 -4.24
C HIS A 274 -28.87 11.04 -2.85
N THR A 275 -29.45 9.94 -2.38
CA THR A 275 -29.27 9.46 -1.00
C THR A 275 -27.83 9.08 -0.65
N PHE A 276 -27.14 8.34 -1.53
CA PHE A 276 -25.78 7.84 -1.27
C PHE A 276 -24.65 8.74 -1.76
N TYR A 277 -24.77 9.41 -2.92
CA TYR A 277 -23.62 10.13 -3.52
C TYR A 277 -23.54 11.64 -3.22
N ALA A 278 -24.62 12.27 -2.74
CA ALA A 278 -24.63 13.73 -2.52
C ALA A 278 -23.55 14.20 -1.54
N HIS A 279 -23.30 13.45 -0.47
CA HIS A 279 -22.32 13.82 0.55
C HIS A 279 -20.86 13.76 0.01
N PHE A 280 -20.56 12.92 -0.99
CA PHE A 280 -19.24 12.91 -1.64
C PHE A 280 -18.98 14.17 -2.45
N VAL A 281 -20.01 14.78 -3.03
CA VAL A 281 -19.90 16.08 -3.71
C VAL A 281 -19.55 17.17 -2.68
N VAL A 282 -20.20 17.17 -1.53
CA VAL A 282 -19.88 18.08 -0.41
C VAL A 282 -18.44 17.86 0.09
N ALA A 283 -18.03 16.59 0.23
CA ALA A 283 -16.68 16.22 0.62
C ALA A 283 -15.63 16.76 -0.37
N TYR A 284 -15.90 16.69 -1.68
CA TYR A 284 -15.03 17.27 -2.70
C TYR A 284 -14.99 18.81 -2.64
N PHE A 285 -16.09 19.48 -2.34
CA PHE A 285 -16.06 20.93 -2.10
C PHE A 285 -15.19 21.31 -0.89
N LEU A 286 -15.27 20.54 0.20
CA LEU A 286 -14.39 20.72 1.36
C LEU A 286 -12.91 20.48 1.00
N LEU A 287 -12.63 19.48 0.18
CA LEU A 287 -11.30 19.20 -0.36
C LEU A 287 -10.73 20.42 -1.10
N VAL A 288 -11.50 21.00 -2.01
CA VAL A 288 -11.13 22.21 -2.77
C VAL A 288 -10.93 23.40 -1.84
N LEU A 289 -11.83 23.60 -0.88
CA LEU A 289 -11.72 24.68 0.11
C LEU A 289 -10.42 24.58 0.91
N PHE A 290 -10.10 23.40 1.47
CA PHE A 290 -8.87 23.19 2.22
C PHE A 290 -7.63 23.31 1.34
N SER A 291 -7.71 22.89 0.07
CA SER A 291 -6.65 23.09 -0.91
C SER A 291 -6.34 24.58 -1.13
N ILE A 292 -7.39 25.41 -1.28
CA ILE A 292 -7.24 26.88 -1.42
C ILE A 292 -6.66 27.49 -0.14
N MET A 293 -7.14 27.07 1.04
CA MET A 293 -6.61 27.54 2.33
C MET A 293 -5.13 27.19 2.50
N GLN A 294 -4.73 25.97 2.17
CA GLN A 294 -3.33 25.54 2.20
C GLN A 294 -2.46 26.34 1.23
N TRP A 295 -2.97 26.59 0.02
CA TRP A 295 -2.27 27.40 -0.98
C TRP A 295 -1.98 28.81 -0.50
N ARG A 296 -2.97 29.46 0.12
CA ARG A 296 -2.84 30.83 0.64
C ARG A 296 -1.81 30.89 1.78
N LYS A 297 -1.85 29.92 2.69
CA LYS A 297 -0.97 29.87 3.87
C LYS A 297 0.49 29.62 3.51
N LEU A 298 0.77 28.82 2.48
CA LEU A 298 2.14 28.45 2.06
C LEU A 298 2.74 29.43 1.03
N SER A 299 2.19 30.64 0.89
CA SER A 299 2.55 31.57 -0.18
C SER A 299 3.95 32.19 -0.05
N ALA A 300 4.60 32.10 1.10
CA ALA A 300 5.87 32.77 1.39
C ALA A 300 7.14 31.94 1.11
N VAL A 301 7.05 30.61 0.89
CA VAL A 301 8.25 29.73 0.77
C VAL A 301 8.29 28.99 -0.59
N PRO A 302 9.21 29.33 -1.51
CA PRO A 302 9.25 28.76 -2.87
C PRO A 302 9.45 27.24 -2.94
N ARG A 303 10.25 26.66 -2.04
CA ARG A 303 10.57 25.21 -2.03
C ARG A 303 9.37 24.36 -1.60
N GLU A 304 8.60 24.83 -0.63
CA GLU A 304 7.42 24.11 -0.12
C GLU A 304 6.24 24.14 -1.10
N ARG A 305 6.18 25.16 -1.97
CA ARG A 305 5.16 25.28 -3.03
C ARG A 305 5.22 24.17 -4.07
N ALA A 306 6.40 23.71 -4.48
CA ALA A 306 6.52 22.69 -5.53
C ALA A 306 5.87 21.36 -5.10
N MET A 307 6.08 20.98 -3.84
CA MET A 307 5.47 19.79 -3.27
C MET A 307 3.97 19.98 -3.05
N LEU A 308 3.53 21.10 -2.48
CA LEU A 308 2.11 21.38 -2.31
C LEU A 308 1.38 21.35 -3.66
N ARG A 309 1.96 21.94 -4.72
CA ARG A 309 1.42 21.86 -6.09
C ARG A 309 1.24 20.42 -6.52
N TRP A 310 2.28 19.60 -6.39
CA TRP A 310 2.21 18.20 -6.78
C TRP A 310 1.10 17.46 -6.02
N LEU A 311 1.11 17.55 -4.68
CA LEU A 311 0.13 16.93 -3.80
C LEU A 311 -1.31 17.34 -4.17
N LEU A 312 -1.57 18.65 -4.25
CA LEU A 312 -2.89 19.16 -4.55
C LEU A 312 -3.32 18.79 -5.96
N SER A 313 -2.43 18.87 -6.95
CA SER A 313 -2.74 18.45 -8.31
C SER A 313 -3.08 16.97 -8.38
N THR A 314 -2.28 16.10 -7.77
CA THR A 314 -2.56 14.65 -7.78
C THR A 314 -3.90 14.35 -7.14
N MET A 315 -4.18 14.98 -5.99
CA MET A 315 -5.37 14.72 -5.18
C MET A 315 -6.65 15.31 -5.80
N LEU A 316 -6.59 16.54 -6.32
CA LEU A 316 -7.73 17.18 -6.97
C LEU A 316 -8.07 16.54 -8.32
N LEU A 317 -7.06 16.15 -9.11
CA LEU A 317 -7.28 15.49 -10.40
C LEU A 317 -7.81 14.07 -10.23
N SER A 318 -7.21 13.28 -9.34
CA SER A 318 -7.63 11.89 -9.12
C SER A 318 -9.03 11.80 -8.52
N LEU A 319 -9.31 12.58 -7.47
CA LEU A 319 -10.62 12.55 -6.81
C LEU A 319 -11.67 13.31 -7.63
N GLY A 320 -11.24 14.36 -8.34
CA GLY A 320 -12.10 15.09 -9.27
C GLY A 320 -12.53 14.24 -10.45
N PHE A 321 -11.68 13.33 -10.92
CA PHE A 321 -12.03 12.35 -11.95
C PHE A 321 -13.20 11.45 -11.49
N ALA A 322 -13.13 10.92 -10.27
CA ALA A 322 -14.22 10.11 -9.70
C ALA A 322 -15.53 10.91 -9.59
N ILE A 323 -15.47 12.17 -9.13
CA ILE A 323 -16.65 13.05 -9.07
C ILE A 323 -17.20 13.34 -10.46
N ALA A 324 -16.36 13.73 -11.40
CA ALA A 324 -16.78 14.21 -12.72
C ALA A 324 -17.32 13.11 -13.63
N LEU A 325 -16.79 11.88 -13.54
CA LEU A 325 -17.13 10.78 -14.46
C LEU A 325 -17.96 9.66 -13.85
N PHE A 326 -18.07 9.61 -12.52
CA PHE A 326 -18.86 8.61 -11.82
C PHE A 326 -20.01 9.24 -11.04
N TYR A 327 -19.71 9.97 -9.96
CA TYR A 327 -20.74 10.45 -9.04
C TYR A 327 -21.67 11.50 -9.67
N ALA A 328 -21.15 12.53 -10.35
CA ALA A 328 -21.97 13.57 -10.94
C ALA A 328 -22.86 13.06 -12.09
N PRO A 329 -22.37 12.22 -13.03
CA PRO A 329 -23.24 11.61 -14.04
C PRO A 329 -24.35 10.74 -13.46
N ILE A 330 -24.10 9.98 -12.39
CA ILE A 330 -25.15 9.20 -11.74
C ILE A 330 -26.22 10.12 -11.14
N ILE A 331 -25.80 11.17 -10.43
CA ILE A 331 -26.74 12.14 -9.82
C ILE A 331 -27.58 12.87 -10.89
N LEU A 332 -27.00 13.20 -12.04
CA LEU A 332 -27.66 14.02 -13.08
C LEU A 332 -28.43 13.20 -14.13
N ALA A 333 -27.92 12.03 -14.49
CA ALA A 333 -28.40 11.22 -15.62
C ALA A 333 -28.75 9.77 -15.22
N GLY A 334 -28.55 9.37 -13.96
CA GLY A 334 -28.86 8.04 -13.45
C GLY A 334 -27.89 6.94 -13.87
N LYS A 335 -26.81 7.27 -14.60
CA LYS A 335 -25.82 6.30 -15.09
C LYS A 335 -24.40 6.88 -15.08
N PRO A 336 -23.38 6.08 -14.73
CA PRO A 336 -21.98 6.52 -14.77
C PRO A 336 -21.42 6.58 -16.21
N ILE A 337 -20.40 7.42 -16.41
CA ILE A 337 -19.61 7.46 -17.67
C ILE A 337 -18.38 6.57 -17.53
N ALA A 338 -17.74 6.58 -16.36
CA ALA A 338 -16.60 5.73 -16.03
C ALA A 338 -17.06 4.40 -15.40
N SER A 339 -16.31 3.33 -15.63
CA SER A 339 -16.55 2.06 -14.92
C SER A 339 -16.12 2.15 -13.45
N THR A 340 -16.70 1.30 -12.62
CA THR A 340 -16.36 1.15 -11.19
C THR A 340 -14.85 0.96 -10.99
N VAL A 341 -14.22 0.10 -11.80
CA VAL A 341 -12.76 -0.15 -11.77
C VAL A 341 -11.96 1.12 -12.06
N LEU A 342 -12.40 1.93 -13.03
CA LEU A 342 -11.70 3.16 -13.40
C LEU A 342 -11.82 4.23 -12.30
N THR A 343 -12.97 4.29 -11.62
CA THR A 343 -13.18 5.17 -10.47
C THR A 343 -12.26 4.81 -9.30
N PHE A 344 -12.20 3.54 -8.90
CA PHE A 344 -11.27 3.08 -7.87
C PHE A 344 -9.80 3.22 -8.32
N GLY A 345 -9.50 2.96 -9.59
CA GLY A 345 -8.18 3.18 -10.17
C GLY A 345 -7.74 4.65 -10.08
N SER A 346 -8.65 5.60 -10.29
CA SER A 346 -8.35 7.02 -10.11
C SER A 346 -7.97 7.33 -8.66
N ILE A 347 -8.68 6.77 -7.67
CA ILE A 347 -8.33 6.91 -6.25
C ILE A 347 -6.96 6.26 -5.95
N PHE A 348 -6.65 5.11 -6.56
CA PHE A 348 -5.32 4.50 -6.43
C PHE A 348 -4.20 5.39 -6.98
N VAL A 349 -4.45 6.12 -8.08
CA VAL A 349 -3.50 7.10 -8.63
C VAL A 349 -3.18 8.21 -7.62
N PHE A 350 -4.11 8.58 -6.72
CA PHE A 350 -3.79 9.49 -5.62
C PHE A 350 -2.66 8.95 -4.72
N TYR A 351 -2.74 7.67 -4.32
CA TYR A 351 -1.69 7.06 -3.49
C TYR A 351 -0.36 6.95 -4.25
N LEU A 352 -0.38 6.59 -5.53
CA LEU A 352 0.84 6.62 -6.35
C LEU A 352 1.42 8.03 -6.44
N GLY A 353 0.57 9.03 -6.63
CA GLY A 353 0.94 10.43 -6.65
C GLY A 353 1.61 10.87 -5.34
N LEU A 354 1.08 10.44 -4.20
CA LEU A 354 1.68 10.68 -2.89
C LEU A 354 3.07 10.07 -2.79
N VAL A 355 3.23 8.80 -3.13
CA VAL A 355 4.53 8.09 -3.04
C VAL A 355 5.57 8.76 -3.95
N ILE A 356 5.22 9.04 -5.20
CA ILE A 356 6.11 9.72 -6.15
C ILE A 356 6.47 11.11 -5.62
N GLY A 357 5.50 11.83 -5.05
CA GLY A 357 5.72 13.12 -4.39
C GLY A 357 6.71 13.03 -3.23
N THR A 358 6.57 12.02 -2.37
CA THR A 358 7.48 11.82 -1.24
C THR A 358 8.91 11.49 -1.68
N ILE A 359 9.08 10.67 -2.73
CA ILE A 359 10.40 10.31 -3.28
C ILE A 359 11.05 11.53 -3.94
N ARG A 360 10.29 12.26 -4.77
CA ARG A 360 10.79 13.40 -5.55
C ARG A 360 11.20 14.57 -4.66
N TYR A 361 10.44 14.86 -3.61
CA TYR A 361 10.65 16.04 -2.77
C TYR A 361 11.35 15.74 -1.43
N ARG A 362 11.68 14.47 -1.14
CA ARG A 362 12.47 13.99 0.04
C ARG A 362 12.00 14.54 1.40
N GLN A 363 10.70 14.85 1.54
CA GLN A 363 10.16 15.49 2.75
C GLN A 363 9.95 14.54 3.93
N PHE A 364 9.74 13.26 3.63
CA PHE A 364 10.00 12.21 4.59
C PHE A 364 11.43 11.84 4.35
N ASP A 365 12.27 11.95 5.38
CA ASP A 365 13.63 11.39 5.39
C ASP A 365 13.47 9.85 5.36
N MET A 366 12.96 9.34 4.23
CA MET A 366 12.68 7.94 3.98
C MET A 366 14.03 7.31 3.86
N GLN A 367 14.52 6.88 5.02
CA GLN A 367 15.72 6.09 5.15
C GLN A 367 15.68 4.98 4.09
N HIS A 368 16.82 4.72 3.46
CA HIS A 368 16.97 3.76 2.34
C HIS A 368 16.30 2.40 2.59
N TRP A 369 16.12 2.01 3.86
CA TRP A 369 15.41 0.79 4.26
C TRP A 369 13.95 0.73 3.78
N TRP A 370 13.26 1.85 3.60
CA TRP A 370 11.87 1.87 3.10
C TRP A 370 11.75 1.21 1.75
N ILE A 371 12.59 1.65 0.82
CA ILE A 371 12.66 1.13 -0.55
C ILE A 371 13.08 -0.34 -0.50
N THR A 372 14.04 -0.67 0.37
CA THR A 372 14.46 -2.05 0.60
C THR A 372 13.31 -2.94 1.11
N ALA A 373 12.49 -2.47 2.05
CA ALA A 373 11.36 -3.23 2.57
C ALA A 373 10.29 -3.50 1.50
N TRP A 374 9.98 -2.50 0.67
CA TRP A 374 9.08 -2.68 -0.47
C TRP A 374 9.66 -3.61 -1.54
N GLN A 375 10.96 -3.53 -1.81
CA GLN A 375 11.63 -4.49 -2.70
C GLN A 375 11.56 -5.92 -2.18
N TRP A 376 11.78 -6.12 -0.86
CA TRP A 376 11.61 -7.43 -0.23
C TRP A 376 10.17 -7.93 -0.30
N LEU A 377 9.19 -7.05 -0.04
CA LEU A 377 7.78 -7.41 -0.14
C LEU A 377 7.40 -7.82 -1.57
N ILE A 378 7.76 -7.01 -2.56
CA ILE A 378 7.52 -7.32 -3.98
C ILE A 378 8.23 -8.62 -4.37
N PHE A 379 9.46 -8.83 -3.90
CA PHE A 379 10.17 -10.08 -4.13
C PHE A 379 9.40 -11.27 -3.56
N ILE A 380 8.99 -11.24 -2.29
CA ILE A 380 8.20 -12.30 -1.65
C ILE A 380 6.92 -12.57 -2.45
N LEU A 381 6.22 -11.53 -2.89
CA LEU A 381 5.01 -11.67 -3.70
C LEU A 381 5.29 -12.32 -5.07
N ILE A 382 6.39 -11.96 -5.74
CA ILE A 382 6.81 -12.60 -7.00
C ILE A 382 7.13 -14.07 -6.78
N VAL A 383 7.82 -14.41 -5.68
CA VAL A 383 8.13 -15.80 -5.34
C VAL A 383 6.85 -16.61 -5.13
N LEU A 384 5.92 -16.08 -4.31
CA LEU A 384 4.63 -16.74 -4.06
C LEU A 384 3.80 -16.89 -5.34
N ALA A 385 3.80 -15.88 -6.21
CA ALA A 385 3.11 -15.95 -7.50
C ALA A 385 3.75 -17.00 -8.42
N ALA A 386 5.08 -17.10 -8.44
CA ALA A 386 5.79 -18.12 -9.21
C ALA A 386 5.49 -19.54 -8.68
N ASP A 387 5.44 -19.73 -7.36
CA ASP A 387 5.07 -21.02 -6.74
C ASP A 387 3.61 -21.41 -7.06
N ALA A 388 2.68 -20.45 -6.99
CA ALA A 388 1.28 -20.70 -7.34
C ALA A 388 1.12 -21.04 -8.84
N LEU A 389 1.84 -20.33 -9.71
CA LEU A 389 1.85 -20.58 -11.14
C LEU A 389 2.47 -21.95 -11.47
N PHE A 390 3.54 -22.31 -10.76
CA PHE A 390 4.16 -23.63 -10.84
C PHE A 390 3.17 -24.73 -10.47
N PHE A 391 2.46 -24.58 -9.34
CA PHE A 391 1.44 -25.53 -8.91
C PHE A 391 0.30 -25.65 -9.94
N TYR A 392 -0.17 -24.52 -10.48
CA TYR A 392 -1.21 -24.51 -11.52
C TYR A 392 -0.78 -25.27 -12.79
N PHE A 393 0.43 -25.00 -13.30
CA PHE A 393 0.95 -25.72 -14.46
C PHE A 393 1.24 -27.21 -14.18
N MET A 394 1.61 -27.57 -12.95
CA MET A 394 1.77 -28.97 -12.54
C MET A 394 0.43 -29.71 -12.56
N HIS A 395 -0.67 -29.05 -12.18
CA HIS A 395 -2.01 -29.65 -12.15
C HIS A 395 -2.62 -29.84 -13.55
N LEU A 396 -2.23 -29.01 -14.53
CA LEU A 396 -2.70 -29.12 -15.93
C LEU A 396 -1.97 -30.20 -16.74
N ALA A 397 -0.86 -30.75 -16.25
CA ALA A 397 0.02 -31.60 -17.03
C ALA A 397 0.30 -32.94 -16.35
N ASP A 398 -0.57 -33.92 -16.59
CA ASP A 398 -0.25 -35.33 -16.35
C ASP A 398 0.96 -35.73 -17.24
N ALA A 399 2.07 -36.07 -16.57
CA ALA A 399 3.28 -36.74 -17.07
C ALA A 399 4.36 -35.98 -17.88
N VAL A 400 4.16 -34.76 -18.41
CA VAL A 400 5.20 -34.09 -19.26
C VAL A 400 6.01 -32.97 -18.54
N SER A 401 5.75 -32.70 -17.26
CA SER A 401 6.12 -31.42 -16.63
C SER A 401 7.40 -31.40 -15.76
N SER A 402 8.14 -32.50 -15.61
CA SER A 402 9.33 -32.54 -14.73
C SER A 402 10.48 -31.63 -15.21
N GLY A 403 10.67 -31.49 -16.53
CA GLY A 403 11.75 -30.66 -17.10
C GLY A 403 11.47 -29.15 -17.02
N LEU A 404 10.22 -28.74 -17.29
CA LEU A 404 9.77 -27.36 -17.15
C LEU A 404 9.79 -26.92 -15.69
N ALA A 405 9.43 -27.82 -14.77
CA ALA A 405 9.49 -27.58 -13.34
C ALA A 405 10.92 -27.24 -12.86
N ILE A 406 11.92 -28.00 -13.32
CA ILE A 406 13.34 -27.74 -13.01
C ILE A 406 13.79 -26.42 -13.64
N GLY A 407 13.36 -26.10 -14.86
CA GLY A 407 13.68 -24.84 -15.53
C GLY A 407 13.18 -23.61 -14.77
N VAL A 408 11.92 -23.63 -14.32
CA VAL A 408 11.33 -22.56 -13.52
C VAL A 408 11.99 -22.47 -12.14
N GLY A 409 12.26 -23.61 -11.49
CA GLY A 409 12.99 -23.67 -10.22
C GLY A 409 14.42 -23.11 -10.31
N CYS A 410 15.12 -23.37 -11.42
CA CYS A 410 16.46 -22.83 -11.66
C CYS A 410 16.45 -21.31 -11.91
N ILE A 411 15.50 -20.81 -12.70
CA ILE A 411 15.33 -19.35 -12.91
C ILE A 411 15.02 -18.67 -11.57
N TYR A 412 14.17 -19.29 -10.75
CA TYR A 412 13.88 -18.83 -9.40
C TYR A 412 15.14 -18.75 -8.52
N LEU A 413 15.96 -19.79 -8.47
CA LEU A 413 17.20 -19.81 -7.67
C LEU A 413 18.23 -18.80 -8.17
N LEU A 414 18.34 -18.60 -9.48
CA LEU A 414 19.22 -17.59 -10.08
C LEU A 414 18.73 -16.17 -9.78
N ALA A 415 17.44 -15.91 -9.91
CA ALA A 415 16.83 -14.63 -9.55
C ALA A 415 17.01 -14.34 -8.06
N ARG A 416 16.78 -15.34 -7.18
CA ARG A 416 17.01 -15.24 -5.74
C ARG A 416 18.47 -14.94 -5.41
N ARG A 417 19.42 -15.65 -6.02
CA ARG A 417 20.87 -15.44 -5.80
C ARG A 417 21.33 -14.08 -6.32
N TRP A 418 20.85 -13.64 -7.48
CA TRP A 418 21.14 -12.33 -8.05
C TRP A 418 20.61 -11.21 -7.15
N PHE A 419 19.39 -11.35 -6.64
CA PHE A 419 18.77 -10.37 -5.74
C PHE A 419 19.50 -10.30 -4.39
N TRP A 420 19.84 -11.44 -3.79
CA TRP A 420 20.66 -11.50 -2.58
C TRP A 420 22.04 -10.87 -2.79
N GLY A 421 22.74 -11.18 -3.89
CA GLY A 421 24.07 -10.62 -4.18
C GLY A 421 24.07 -9.12 -4.47
N ARG A 422 22.94 -8.57 -4.95
CA ARG A 422 22.78 -7.13 -5.24
C ARG A 422 22.40 -6.33 -3.99
N TYR A 423 21.69 -6.93 -3.03
CA TYR A 423 21.01 -6.21 -1.95
C TYR A 423 21.31 -6.68 -0.51
N SER A 424 22.02 -7.79 -0.29
CA SER A 424 22.55 -8.10 1.04
C SER A 424 23.63 -7.07 1.41
N GLY A 425 23.21 -6.12 2.24
CA GLY A 425 23.99 -5.18 3.03
C GLY A 425 25.43 -4.88 2.60
N ASN A 426 25.61 -3.68 2.05
CA ASN A 426 26.91 -2.99 1.96
C ASN A 426 27.63 -2.87 3.33
N SER A 427 26.96 -3.15 4.46
CA SER A 427 27.59 -3.24 5.79
C SER A 427 28.59 -4.38 5.91
N SER A 428 28.31 -5.57 5.36
CA SER A 428 29.29 -6.67 5.37
C SER A 428 30.46 -6.34 4.46
N ARG A 429 30.22 -5.74 3.28
CA ARG A 429 31.30 -5.28 2.39
C ARG A 429 32.17 -4.17 2.97
N ALA A 430 31.58 -3.23 3.72
CA ALA A 430 32.34 -2.17 4.37
C ALA A 430 33.25 -2.74 5.48
N LEU A 431 32.77 -3.72 6.25
CA LEU A 431 33.57 -4.39 7.27
C LEU A 431 34.63 -5.32 6.64
N ASP A 432 34.26 -6.08 5.60
CA ASP A 432 35.15 -6.99 4.86
C ASP A 432 36.24 -6.22 4.08
N HIS A 433 35.96 -5.01 3.58
CA HIS A 433 36.99 -4.12 3.01
C HIS A 433 37.79 -3.37 4.06
N ALA A 434 37.20 -3.00 5.21
CA ALA A 434 37.90 -2.29 6.27
C ALA A 434 38.84 -3.20 7.07
N LEU A 435 38.54 -4.49 7.22
CA LEU A 435 39.36 -5.43 8.00
C LEU A 435 40.82 -5.55 7.50
N PRO A 436 41.09 -5.78 6.20
CA PRO A 436 42.46 -5.84 5.70
C PRO A 436 43.22 -4.52 5.90
N HIS A 437 42.52 -3.39 5.75
CA HIS A 437 43.12 -2.06 5.91
C HIS A 437 43.36 -1.67 7.38
N LEU A 438 42.55 -2.19 8.31
CA LEU A 438 42.79 -2.12 9.75
C LEU A 438 44.05 -2.91 10.15
N VAL A 439 44.22 -4.10 9.58
CA VAL A 439 45.43 -4.92 9.80
C VAL A 439 46.65 -4.23 9.21
N ASP A 440 46.55 -3.68 7.99
CA ASP A 440 47.65 -2.91 7.38
C ASP A 440 47.99 -1.63 8.18
N ALA A 441 46.98 -0.90 8.69
CA ALA A 441 47.21 0.29 9.50
C ALA A 441 47.90 -0.04 10.84
N LEU A 442 47.52 -1.14 11.48
CA LEU A 442 48.18 -1.66 12.68
C LEU A 442 49.59 -2.17 12.41
N MET A 443 49.87 -2.74 11.22
CA MET A 443 51.20 -3.19 10.81
C MET A 443 52.12 -2.05 10.35
N LEU A 444 51.56 -0.98 9.77
CA LEU A 444 52.31 0.20 9.29
C LEU A 444 52.80 1.13 10.43
N GLN A 445 52.28 0.97 11.66
CA GLN A 445 52.77 1.67 12.85
C GLN A 445 54.22 1.32 13.24
N GLN A 446 54.83 0.31 12.62
CA GLN A 446 56.26 0.03 12.74
C GLN A 446 57.17 0.99 11.95
N LYS A 447 56.61 1.87 11.10
CA LYS A 447 57.39 2.86 10.34
C LYS A 447 57.10 4.28 10.85
N SER A 448 58.17 5.04 11.07
CA SER A 448 58.21 6.46 11.50
C SER A 448 57.31 7.39 10.66
N ILE A 449 56.00 7.37 10.91
CA ILE A 449 54.99 8.25 10.34
C ILE A 449 54.24 8.90 11.50
N ALA A 450 54.00 10.20 11.42
CA ALA A 450 53.24 10.91 12.44
C ALA A 450 51.81 10.32 12.56
N PRO A 451 51.30 10.03 13.78
CA PRO A 451 50.02 9.36 14.00
C PRO A 451 48.82 10.01 13.30
N ASP A 452 48.80 11.35 13.23
CA ASP A 452 47.75 12.12 12.57
C ASP A 452 47.73 11.92 11.04
N GLN A 453 48.89 11.80 10.42
CA GLN A 453 49.00 11.55 8.98
C GLN A 453 48.53 10.13 8.63
N GLN A 454 48.75 9.17 9.54
CA GLN A 454 48.29 7.80 9.40
C GLN A 454 46.77 7.70 9.55
N TRP A 455 46.18 8.40 10.53
CA TRP A 455 44.73 8.51 10.68
C TRP A 455 44.06 9.04 9.41
N ARG A 456 44.61 10.12 8.85
CA ARG A 456 44.13 10.71 7.60
C ARG A 456 44.19 9.72 6.43
N GLN A 457 45.30 8.99 6.27
CA GLN A 457 45.44 7.98 5.21
C GLN A 457 44.46 6.80 5.36
N THR A 458 44.22 6.34 6.59
CA THR A 458 43.26 5.26 6.86
C THR A 458 41.85 5.69 6.49
N ILE A 459 41.46 6.91 6.89
CA ILE A 459 40.14 7.45 6.57
C ILE A 459 39.97 7.72 5.07
N GLU A 460 40.99 8.26 4.40
CA GLU A 460 40.99 8.44 2.94
C GLU A 460 40.87 7.11 2.19
N ARG A 461 41.46 6.02 2.71
CA ARG A 461 41.36 4.69 2.09
C ARG A 461 40.03 3.99 2.36
N VAL A 462 39.51 4.07 3.59
CA VAL A 462 38.26 3.40 3.99
C VAL A 462 37.03 4.06 3.35
N PHE A 463 37.00 5.40 3.31
CA PHE A 463 35.83 6.13 2.79
C PHE A 463 36.00 6.64 1.36
N ASN A 464 37.21 6.62 0.80
CA ASN A 464 37.55 7.08 -0.56
C ASN A 464 36.84 8.39 -0.94
N PRO A 465 36.98 9.47 -0.15
CA PRO A 465 36.22 10.70 -0.30
C PRO A 465 36.62 11.49 -1.54
N LEU A 466 35.73 12.33 -2.06
CA LEU A 466 36.03 13.23 -3.19
C LEU A 466 36.97 14.37 -2.79
N THR A 467 36.85 14.88 -1.57
CA THR A 467 37.71 15.95 -1.04
C THR A 467 37.78 15.87 0.48
N VAL A 468 38.97 16.09 1.03
CA VAL A 468 39.21 16.19 2.48
C VAL A 468 39.58 17.64 2.82
N LYS A 469 38.86 18.24 3.78
CA LYS A 469 39.19 19.58 4.30
C LYS A 469 39.42 19.51 5.80
N ALA A 470 40.46 20.18 6.29
CA ALA A 470 40.63 20.41 7.72
C ALA A 470 39.73 21.59 8.14
N ILE A 471 39.03 21.43 9.25
CA ILE A 471 38.24 22.44 9.91
C ILE A 471 38.88 22.71 11.28
N PRO A 472 39.16 23.97 11.64
CA PRO A 472 39.73 24.33 12.94
C PRO A 472 38.72 24.24 14.11
N ASP A 473 37.65 23.45 13.95
CA ASP A 473 36.57 23.30 14.92
C ASP A 473 36.76 21.98 15.67
N ARG A 474 36.81 22.04 17.00
CA ARG A 474 37.01 20.85 17.83
C ARG A 474 35.71 20.04 17.87
N ARG A 475 35.82 18.76 17.53
CA ARG A 475 34.71 17.80 17.69
C ARG A 475 35.17 16.59 18.47
N ASP A 476 34.25 16.00 19.21
CA ASP A 476 34.51 14.79 19.99
C ASP A 476 33.97 13.51 19.31
N MET A 477 33.02 13.65 18.38
CA MET A 477 32.35 12.54 17.68
C MET A 477 32.15 12.80 16.19
N ALA A 478 32.06 11.73 15.41
CA ALA A 478 31.70 11.82 14.00
C ALA A 478 30.24 12.25 13.84
N THR A 479 29.99 13.19 12.92
CA THR A 479 28.67 13.77 12.69
C THR A 479 28.42 13.96 11.20
N ILE A 480 27.19 13.71 10.76
CA ILE A 480 26.78 13.95 9.37
C ILE A 480 26.40 15.41 9.21
N ALA A 481 27.08 16.09 8.29
CA ALA A 481 26.78 17.46 7.92
C ALA A 481 26.12 17.51 6.54
N ARG A 482 25.39 18.60 6.28
CA ARG A 482 24.79 18.92 4.97
C ARG A 482 23.95 17.78 4.38
N GLY A 483 23.20 17.07 5.24
CA GLY A 483 22.28 16.01 4.81
C GLY A 483 22.94 14.79 4.15
N GLY A 484 24.16 14.41 4.58
CA GLY A 484 24.88 13.23 4.06
C GLY A 484 25.95 13.55 3.03
N LEU A 485 26.07 14.81 2.59
CA LEU A 485 27.11 15.23 1.64
C LEU A 485 28.49 15.32 2.29
N ALA A 486 28.54 15.57 3.60
CA ALA A 486 29.79 15.67 4.33
C ALA A 486 29.75 14.84 5.62
N LEU A 487 30.83 14.13 5.90
CA LEU A 487 31.10 13.50 7.19
C LEU A 487 32.16 14.32 7.91
N GLN A 488 31.82 14.83 9.08
CA GLN A 488 32.74 15.58 9.94
C GLN A 488 33.20 14.65 11.05
N LEU A 489 34.51 14.46 11.17
CA LEU A 489 35.13 13.53 12.12
C LEU A 489 36.33 14.18 12.79
N PRO A 490 36.63 13.85 14.05
CA PRO A 490 37.74 14.45 14.77
C PRO A 490 39.10 13.97 14.25
N SER A 491 40.13 14.82 14.41
CA SER A 491 41.53 14.39 14.31
C SER A 491 41.91 13.52 15.51
N LEU A 492 42.98 12.74 15.39
CA LEU A 492 43.43 11.81 16.43
C LEU A 492 43.77 12.54 17.74
N ASP A 493 44.37 13.73 17.62
CA ASP A 493 44.75 14.60 18.73
C ASP A 493 43.59 15.46 19.27
N GLY A 494 42.42 15.42 18.63
CA GLY A 494 41.20 16.10 19.09
C GLY A 494 41.24 17.63 19.02
N LEU A 495 42.28 18.22 18.41
CA LEU A 495 42.46 19.68 18.27
C LEU A 495 41.82 20.25 17.00
N GLU A 496 41.66 19.44 15.96
CA GLU A 496 41.04 19.80 14.67
C GLU A 496 40.00 18.75 14.26
N ALA A 497 39.10 19.10 13.34
CA ALA A 497 38.18 18.17 12.70
C ALA A 497 38.48 18.05 11.20
N MET A 498 38.27 16.86 10.64
CA MET A 498 38.29 16.61 9.21
C MET A 498 36.87 16.56 8.66
N GLU A 499 36.64 17.25 7.55
CA GLU A 499 35.40 17.17 6.77
C GLU A 499 35.66 16.43 5.47
N LEU A 500 35.04 15.27 5.35
CA LEU A 500 35.05 14.45 4.15
C LEU A 500 33.84 14.78 3.28
N PHE A 501 34.06 15.12 2.02
CA PHE A 501 33.00 15.34 1.05
C PHE A 501 32.79 14.10 0.19
N CYS A 502 31.55 13.62 0.16
CA CYS A 502 31.03 12.50 -0.64
C CYS A 502 31.87 11.21 -0.64
N CYS A 503 31.28 10.12 -0.12
CA CYS A 503 31.89 8.79 -0.08
C CYS A 503 32.09 8.19 -1.50
N ASP A 504 33.07 7.29 -1.66
CA ASP A 504 33.33 6.54 -2.90
C ASP A 504 33.50 7.43 -4.15
N ARG A 505 34.27 8.52 -4.02
CA ARG A 505 34.49 9.55 -5.06
C ARG A 505 33.20 10.15 -5.61
N GLY A 506 32.21 10.40 -4.75
CA GLY A 506 30.95 11.02 -5.17
C GLY A 506 29.84 10.05 -5.58
N LYS A 507 30.07 8.74 -5.52
CA LYS A 507 29.07 7.73 -5.88
C LYS A 507 28.03 7.50 -4.78
N ARG A 508 28.33 7.90 -3.54
CA ARG A 508 27.49 7.63 -2.36
C ARG A 508 27.54 8.78 -1.36
N LEU A 509 26.40 9.05 -0.71
CA LEU A 509 26.30 9.96 0.44
C LEU A 509 26.59 9.20 1.74
N PHE A 510 27.13 9.91 2.74
CA PHE A 510 27.38 9.34 4.06
C PHE A 510 26.08 9.04 4.80
N ILE A 511 26.00 7.85 5.40
CA ILE A 511 24.85 7.37 6.19
C ILE A 511 25.24 7.17 7.66
N SER A 512 24.26 6.99 8.54
CA SER A 512 24.50 6.84 9.99
C SER A 512 25.36 5.62 10.35
N THR A 513 25.44 4.62 9.47
CA THR A 513 26.35 3.48 9.62
C THR A 513 27.81 3.87 9.38
N ASP A 514 28.07 4.82 8.48
CA ASP A 514 29.42 5.31 8.21
C ASP A 514 29.96 6.12 9.41
N VAL A 515 29.09 6.81 10.14
CA VAL A 515 29.41 7.50 11.40
C VAL A 515 29.87 6.52 12.46
N ARG A 516 29.09 5.46 12.70
CA ARG A 516 29.45 4.42 13.67
C ARG A 516 30.77 3.74 13.33
N LEU A 517 31.00 3.48 12.05
CA LEU A 517 32.27 2.93 11.57
C LEU A 517 33.41 3.91 11.85
N ALA A 518 33.25 5.20 11.55
CA ALA A 518 34.26 6.22 11.81
C ALA A 518 34.59 6.35 13.31
N ASP A 519 33.57 6.33 14.18
CA ASP A 519 33.76 6.38 15.64
C ASP A 519 34.51 5.13 16.16
N GLN A 520 34.14 3.93 15.68
CA GLN A 520 34.83 2.69 16.05
C GLN A 520 36.29 2.67 15.58
N LEU A 521 36.56 3.16 14.37
CA LEU A 521 37.92 3.28 13.85
C LEU A 521 38.76 4.27 14.67
N LEU A 522 38.16 5.38 15.12
CA LEU A 522 38.82 6.38 15.95
C LEU A 522 39.18 5.79 17.32
N GLU A 523 38.27 5.04 17.94
CA GLU A 523 38.47 4.41 19.24
C GLU A 523 39.60 3.37 19.19
N LEU A 524 39.62 2.53 18.14
CA LEU A 524 40.69 1.56 17.89
C LEU A 524 42.07 2.23 17.70
N MET A 525 42.13 3.33 16.95
CA MET A 525 43.38 4.06 16.70
C MET A 525 43.90 4.76 17.97
N ARG A 526 43.02 5.31 18.80
CA ARG A 526 43.39 5.88 20.10
C ARG A 526 43.94 4.82 21.05
N TYR A 527 43.25 3.69 21.15
CA TYR A 527 43.68 2.56 21.98
C TYR A 527 45.07 2.02 21.55
N SER A 528 45.29 1.89 20.25
CA SER A 528 46.58 1.48 19.69
C SER A 528 47.72 2.46 20.01
N ARG A 529 47.47 3.78 19.91
CA ARG A 529 48.44 4.82 20.29
C ARG A 529 48.84 4.70 21.77
N ASP A 530 47.85 4.54 22.65
CA ASP A 530 48.08 4.50 24.09
C ASP A 530 48.91 3.26 24.51
N ILE A 531 48.75 2.12 23.83
CA ILE A 531 49.59 0.92 24.02
C ILE A 531 51.05 1.18 23.62
N ILE A 532 51.29 1.87 22.51
CA ILE A 532 52.65 2.16 22.04
C ILE A 532 53.34 3.11 23.01
N VAL A 533 52.67 4.18 23.44
CA VAL A 533 53.20 5.12 24.44
C VAL A 533 53.51 4.39 25.76
N ALA A 534 52.62 3.50 26.22
CA ALA A 534 52.87 2.70 27.42
C ALA A 534 54.05 1.74 27.26
N ARG A 535 54.25 1.17 26.06
CA ARG A 535 55.39 0.29 25.76
C ARG A 535 56.70 1.07 25.70
N GLU A 536 56.72 2.25 25.09
CA GLU A 536 57.90 3.12 25.05
C GLU A 536 58.26 3.62 26.46
N GLN A 537 57.28 3.96 27.29
CA GLN A 537 57.51 4.35 28.69
C GLN A 537 57.99 3.16 29.55
N GLY A 538 57.50 1.95 29.31
CA GLY A 538 57.96 0.73 30.00
C GLY A 538 59.36 0.26 29.59
N ILE A 539 59.87 0.68 28.43
CA ILE A 539 61.25 0.43 27.98
C ILE A 539 62.24 1.43 28.61
N VAL A 540 61.77 2.55 29.15
CA VAL A 540 62.61 3.64 29.69
C VAL A 540 62.84 3.52 31.21
N ASP A 541 62.24 2.55 31.91
CA ASP A 541 62.50 2.33 33.34
C ASP A 541 63.76 1.46 33.58
N PRO A 542 64.89 2.01 34.09
CA PRO A 542 66.16 1.28 34.20
C PRO A 542 66.24 0.34 35.41
N ASN A 543 65.19 0.19 36.23
CA ASN A 543 65.28 -0.50 37.53
C ASN A 543 64.81 -1.95 37.57
N PHE A 544 64.57 -2.61 36.44
CA PHE A 544 64.39 -4.06 36.44
C PHE A 544 65.74 -4.80 36.43
N GLN A 545 66.46 -4.74 37.56
CA GLN A 545 67.48 -5.74 37.87
C GLN A 545 66.80 -7.08 38.17
N THR A 546 67.20 -8.08 37.40
CA THR A 546 66.97 -9.51 37.61
C THR A 546 67.25 -9.93 39.05
N VAL A 547 66.28 -10.56 39.70
CA VAL A 547 66.52 -11.48 40.82
C VAL A 547 65.96 -12.83 40.39
N ASN A 548 66.84 -13.83 40.37
CA ASN A 548 66.54 -15.25 40.17
C ASN A 548 65.55 -15.78 41.21
#